data_AF-Q9ARA3-F1
#
_entry.id   AF-Q9ARA3-F1
#
_cell.length_a   1.000
_cell.length_b   1.000
_cell.length_c   1.000
_cell.angle_alpha   90.00
_cell.angle_beta   90.00
_cell.angle_gamma   90.00
#
_symmetry.space_group_name_H-M   'P 1'
#
loop_
_entity.id
_entity.type
_entity.pdbx_description
1 polymer ?
#
loop_
_entity_poly.entity_id
_entity_poly.type
_entity_poly.pdbx_seq_one_letter_code
_entity_poly.pdbx_strand_id
1 'polypeptide(L)'
;LLVLDDVEEMSQVSKVIGNLAWLSEGSRVVITTRTKNLLQPSEFFWQYEVQELDERDSLELLSLHAFDRHDPPEHYEDSAGQMLQYTRGLPLALSS
;
A
#
# COMPACT_ATOMS: atom_id res chain seq x y z
N LEU A 1 -3.87 -1.31 -17.93
CA LEU A 1 -3.88 -0.95 -16.50
C LEU A 1 -3.26 0.43 -16.37
N LEU A 2 -3.96 1.38 -15.77
CA LEU A 2 -3.45 2.71 -15.43
C LEU A 2 -3.38 2.81 -13.91
N VAL A 3 -2.28 3.33 -13.39
CA VAL A 3 -2.11 3.57 -11.95
C VAL A 3 -1.90 5.06 -11.75
N LEU A 4 -2.74 5.67 -10.92
CA LEU A 4 -2.64 7.06 -10.51
C LEU A 4 -2.23 7.07 -9.04
N ASP A 5 -0.99 7.49 -8.79
CA ASP A 5 -0.41 7.49 -7.46
C ASP A 5 -0.65 8.82 -6.74
N ASP A 6 -0.87 8.76 -5.42
CA ASP A 6 -0.99 9.90 -4.50
C ASP A 6 -1.99 10.98 -4.95
N VAL A 7 -3.19 10.55 -5.36
CA VAL A 7 -4.25 11.46 -5.79
C VAL A 7 -4.91 12.12 -4.57
N GLU A 8 -4.97 13.44 -4.58
CA GLU A 8 -5.60 14.25 -3.53
C GLU A 8 -7.01 14.73 -3.93
N GLU A 9 -7.25 14.93 -5.23
CA GLU A 9 -8.51 15.45 -5.76
C GLU A 9 -8.92 14.78 -7.09
N MET A 10 -10.22 14.64 -7.31
CA MET A 10 -10.76 14.14 -8.58
C MET A 10 -10.44 15.01 -9.79
N SER A 11 -10.11 16.28 -9.57
CA SER A 11 -9.64 17.19 -10.61
C SER A 11 -8.35 16.67 -11.29
N GLN A 12 -7.48 15.96 -10.56
CA GLN A 12 -6.27 15.35 -11.10
C GLN A 12 -6.60 14.15 -12.01
N VAL A 13 -7.55 13.30 -11.60
CA VAL A 13 -8.00 12.15 -12.39
C VAL A 13 -8.61 12.60 -13.72
N SER A 14 -9.47 13.62 -13.67
CA SER A 14 -10.11 14.20 -14.86
C SER A 14 -9.11 14.78 -15.86
N LYS A 15 -7.96 15.30 -15.39
CA LYS A 15 -6.90 15.81 -16.28
C LYS A 15 -6.19 14.70 -17.05
N VAL A 16 -6.12 13.49 -16.50
CA VAL A 16 -5.43 12.34 -17.11
C VAL A 16 -6.37 11.55 -18.00
N ILE A 17 -7.55 11.20 -17.50
CA ILE A 17 -8.49 10.31 -18.21
C ILE A 17 -9.48 11.11 -19.07
N GLY A 18 -9.73 12.37 -18.73
CA GLY A 18 -10.77 13.18 -19.37
C GLY A 18 -12.16 12.64 -18.98
N ASN A 19 -12.69 11.73 -19.79
CA ASN A 19 -13.97 11.08 -19.57
C ASN A 19 -13.80 9.58 -19.35
N LEU A 20 -14.39 9.05 -18.27
CA LEU A 20 -14.36 7.62 -17.95
C LEU A 20 -14.96 6.75 -19.06
N ALA A 21 -15.88 7.30 -19.87
CA ALA A 21 -16.45 6.62 -21.03
C ALA A 21 -15.42 6.32 -22.14
N TRP A 22 -14.21 6.88 -22.07
CA TRP A 22 -13.12 6.59 -23.00
C TRP A 22 -12.34 5.32 -22.63
N LEU A 23 -12.57 4.77 -21.44
CA LEU A 23 -11.97 3.50 -21.05
C LEU A 23 -12.67 2.37 -21.81
N SER A 24 -11.89 1.58 -22.56
CA SER A 24 -12.39 0.39 -23.23
C SER A 24 -12.72 -0.71 -22.22
N GLU A 25 -13.62 -1.62 -22.60
CA GLU A 25 -13.93 -2.79 -21.79
C GLU A 25 -12.65 -3.57 -21.44
N GLY A 26 -12.54 -4.02 -20.19
CA GLY A 26 -11.35 -4.67 -19.65
C GLY A 26 -10.24 -3.71 -19.17
N SER A 27 -10.37 -2.40 -19.44
CA SER A 27 -9.50 -1.40 -18.82
C SER A 27 -9.65 -1.38 -17.31
N ARG A 28 -8.55 -1.17 -16.60
CA ARG A 28 -8.51 -1.07 -15.14
C ARG A 28 -7.73 0.18 -14.75
N VAL A 29 -8.28 0.96 -13.83
CA VAL A 29 -7.64 2.12 -13.21
C VAL A 29 -7.50 1.82 -11.72
N VAL A 30 -6.30 1.99 -11.18
CA VAL A 30 -6.03 1.91 -9.75
C VAL A 30 -5.60 3.30 -9.30
N ILE A 31 -6.22 3.79 -8.23
CA ILE A 31 -5.92 5.08 -7.62
C ILE A 31 -5.45 4.83 -6.19
N THR A 32 -4.27 5.31 -5.84
CA THR A 32 -3.84 5.36 -4.44
C THR A 32 -4.08 6.78 -3.91
N THR A 33 -4.52 6.87 -2.67
CA THR A 33 -4.79 8.14 -2.01
C THR A 33 -4.66 7.98 -0.50
N ARG A 34 -4.25 9.04 0.20
CA ARG A 34 -4.29 9.13 1.67
C ARG A 34 -5.61 9.70 2.18
N THR A 35 -6.46 10.21 1.28
CA THR A 35 -7.74 10.81 1.62
C THR A 35 -8.85 9.77 1.56
N LYS A 36 -9.38 9.40 2.73
CA LYS A 36 -10.57 8.55 2.79
C LYS A 36 -11.73 9.22 2.06
N ASN A 37 -12.47 8.43 1.29
CA ASN A 37 -13.67 8.86 0.56
C ASN A 37 -13.42 9.95 -0.50
N LEU A 38 -12.20 10.03 -1.07
CA LEU A 38 -11.91 10.81 -2.27
C LEU A 38 -12.96 10.56 -3.39
N LEU A 39 -13.39 9.30 -3.49
CA LEU A 39 -14.49 8.84 -4.31
C LEU A 39 -15.49 8.09 -3.43
N GLN A 40 -16.76 8.35 -3.66
CA GLN A 40 -17.82 7.53 -3.06
C GLN A 40 -17.89 6.19 -3.79
N PRO A 41 -17.92 5.05 -3.07
CA PRO A 41 -18.10 3.74 -3.69
C PRO A 41 -19.35 3.69 -4.56
N SER A 42 -19.25 3.04 -5.71
CA SER A 42 -20.36 2.86 -6.64
C SER A 42 -20.24 1.52 -7.37
N GLU A 43 -21.15 1.22 -8.30
CA GLU A 43 -21.02 0.03 -9.15
C GLU A 43 -19.75 0.05 -10.04
N PHE A 44 -19.17 1.23 -10.27
CA PHE A 44 -17.97 1.42 -11.08
C PHE A 44 -16.69 1.65 -10.27
N PHE A 45 -16.81 2.02 -8.98
CA PHE A 45 -15.68 2.34 -8.12
C PHE A 45 -15.67 1.48 -6.86
N TRP A 46 -14.58 0.75 -6.71
CA TRP A 46 -14.28 0.01 -5.49
C TRP A 46 -13.23 0.74 -4.67
N GLN A 47 -13.47 0.86 -3.38
CA GLN A 47 -12.49 1.38 -2.43
C GLN A 47 -11.94 0.22 -1.61
N TYR A 48 -10.63 0.22 -1.43
CA TYR A 48 -9.92 -0.74 -0.58
C TYR A 48 -9.03 0.01 0.39
N GLU A 49 -9.23 -0.21 1.68
CA GLU A 49 -8.35 0.32 2.72
C GLU A 49 -7.21 -0.69 2.92
N VAL A 50 -6.00 -0.31 2.52
CA VAL A 50 -4.79 -1.10 2.75
C VAL A 50 -4.58 -1.20 4.26
N GLN A 51 -4.50 -2.44 4.75
CA GLN A 51 -4.25 -2.72 6.17
C GLN A 51 -2.75 -2.70 6.48
N GLU A 52 -2.43 -2.52 7.75
CA GLU A 52 -1.09 -2.76 8.29
C GLU A 52 -0.70 -4.23 8.07
N LEU A 53 0.60 -4.50 8.01
CA LEU A 53 1.10 -5.87 7.93
C LEU A 53 0.84 -6.59 9.26
N ASP A 54 0.54 -7.88 9.18
CA ASP A 54 0.55 -8.72 10.37
C ASP A 54 1.98 -8.96 10.87
N GLU A 55 2.13 -9.56 12.04
CA GLU A 55 3.44 -9.79 12.65
C GLU A 55 4.36 -10.64 11.77
N ARG A 56 3.81 -11.62 11.04
CA ARG A 56 4.59 -12.53 10.21
C ARG A 56 5.12 -11.79 8.98
N ASP A 57 4.26 -11.10 8.26
CA ASP A 57 4.63 -10.31 7.08
C ASP A 57 5.58 -9.17 7.47
N SER A 58 5.38 -8.60 8.66
CA SER A 58 6.28 -7.57 9.20
C SER A 58 7.67 -8.11 9.51
N LEU A 59 7.77 -9.29 10.11
CA LEU A 59 9.04 -9.95 10.40
C LEU A 59 9.78 -10.30 9.12
N GLU A 60 9.06 -10.83 8.13
CA GLU A 60 9.62 -11.17 6.83
C GLU A 60 10.13 -9.93 6.11
N LEU A 61 9.36 -8.84 6.05
CA LEU A 61 9.78 -7.59 5.43
C LEU A 61 11.04 -7.01 6.10
N LEU A 62 11.05 -6.94 7.44
CA LEU A 62 12.21 -6.47 8.19
C LEU A 62 13.43 -7.33 7.90
N SER A 63 13.26 -8.65 7.87
CA SER A 63 14.35 -9.60 7.66
C SER A 63 14.92 -9.50 6.25
N LEU A 64 14.07 -9.37 5.25
CA LEU A 64 14.48 -9.17 3.86
C LEU A 64 15.26 -7.87 3.72
N HIS A 65 14.79 -6.80 4.37
CA HIS A 65 15.44 -5.49 4.29
C HIS A 65 16.79 -5.44 5.01
N ALA A 66 16.88 -5.96 6.24
CA ALA A 66 18.06 -5.85 7.08
C ALA A 66 19.11 -6.95 6.82
N PHE A 67 18.68 -8.13 6.38
CA PHE A 67 19.52 -9.33 6.35
C PHE A 67 19.50 -10.11 5.02
N ASP A 68 18.71 -9.67 4.02
CA ASP A 68 18.52 -10.33 2.72
C ASP A 68 18.09 -11.82 2.85
N ARG A 69 17.17 -12.07 3.79
CA ARG A 69 16.61 -13.40 4.12
C ARG A 69 15.21 -13.28 4.70
N HIS A 70 14.45 -14.38 4.74
CA HIS A 70 13.07 -14.38 5.22
C HIS A 70 12.92 -14.29 6.74
N ASP A 71 13.95 -14.65 7.51
CA ASP A 71 13.94 -14.66 8.98
C ASP A 71 15.19 -13.99 9.54
N PRO A 72 15.14 -13.33 10.71
CA PRO A 72 16.32 -12.71 11.29
C PRO A 72 17.32 -13.80 11.72
N PRO A 73 18.65 -13.51 11.75
CA PRO A 73 19.58 -14.39 12.43
C PRO A 73 19.21 -14.52 13.92
N GLU A 74 19.45 -15.69 14.53
CA GLU A 74 19.06 -16.02 15.91
C GLU A 74 19.44 -14.94 16.95
N HIS A 75 20.63 -14.35 16.81
CA HIS A 75 21.13 -13.29 17.70
C HIS A 75 20.45 -11.92 17.51
N TYR A 76 19.59 -11.77 16.50
CA TYR A 76 18.80 -10.57 16.23
C TYR A 76 17.29 -10.77 16.47
N GLU A 77 16.83 -11.96 16.86
CA GLU A 77 15.39 -12.24 17.08
C GLU A 77 14.77 -11.28 18.10
N ASP A 78 15.44 -11.05 19.24
CA ASP A 78 14.96 -10.11 20.27
C ASP A 78 14.87 -8.67 19.74
N SER A 79 15.85 -8.24 18.96
CA SER A 79 15.87 -6.89 18.37
C SER A 79 14.82 -6.73 17.27
N ALA A 80 14.62 -7.76 16.45
CA ALA A 80 13.56 -7.80 15.45
C ALA A 80 12.19 -7.70 16.13
N GLY A 81 11.94 -8.48 17.18
CA GLY A 81 10.71 -8.42 17.95
C GLY A 81 10.43 -7.03 18.56
N GLN A 82 11.44 -6.36 19.10
CA GLN A 82 11.31 -4.98 19.59
C GLN A 82 10.97 -3.99 18.46
N MET A 83 11.60 -4.16 17.30
CA MET A 83 11.32 -3.32 16.13
C MET A 83 9.88 -3.48 15.67
N LEU A 84 9.36 -4.71 15.59
CA LEU A 84 7.97 -4.98 15.22
C LEU A 84 6.97 -4.29 16.16
N GLN A 85 7.24 -4.29 17.47
CA GLN A 85 6.40 -3.59 18.45
C GLN A 85 6.39 -2.07 18.24
N TYR A 86 7.51 -1.50 17.81
CA TYR A 86 7.64 -0.07 17.57
C TYR A 86 6.97 0.37 16.26
N THR A 87 7.17 -0.39 15.18
CA THR A 87 6.70 -0.05 13.83
C THR A 87 5.23 -0.40 13.60
N ARG A 88 4.67 -1.32 14.41
CA ARG A 88 3.24 -1.70 14.39
C ARG A 88 2.74 -2.08 12.98
N GLY A 89 3.54 -2.85 12.26
CA GLY A 89 3.16 -3.33 10.93
C GLY A 89 3.17 -2.29 9.82
N LEU A 90 3.68 -1.07 10.07
CA LEU A 90 3.86 -0.06 9.02
C LEU A 90 5.06 -0.41 8.14
N PRO A 91 4.86 -0.75 6.84
CA PRO A 91 5.96 -1.22 5.98
C PRO A 91 7.10 -0.22 5.84
N LEU A 92 6.77 1.08 5.74
CA LEU A 92 7.75 2.14 5.58
C LEU A 92 8.63 2.30 6.83
N ALA A 93 8.11 2.00 8.03
CA ALA A 93 8.89 2.05 9.26
C ALA A 93 9.76 0.79 9.48
N LEU A 94 9.41 -0.33 8.84
CA LEU A 94 10.17 -1.58 8.88
C LEU A 94 11.34 -1.61 7.89
N SER A 95 11.28 -0.80 6.84
CA SER A 95 12.22 -0.79 5.71
C SER A 95 12.93 0.55 5.52
N SER A 96 12.94 1.38 6.57
CA SER A 96 13.58 2.70 6.63
C SER A 96 15.06 2.65 6.98
#